data_AF-A0A951N690-F1
#
_entry.id   AF-A0A951N690-F1
#
_cell.length_a   1.000
_cell.length_b   1.000
_cell.length_c   1.000
_cell.angle_alpha   90.00
_cell.angle_beta   90.00
_cell.angle_gamma   90.00
#
_symmetry.space_group_name_H-M   'P 1'
#
loop_
_entity.id
_entity.type
_entity.pdbx_description
1 polymer ?
#
loop_
_entity_poly.entity_id
_entity_poly.type
_entity_poly.pdbx_seq_one_letter_code
_entity_poly.pdbx_strand_id
1 'polypeptide(L)'
;MEKNKDIPTRRLYVPLTNDELLDRGQKLARAKVDLDNIESEKKSAADGFKLKIEDKKGEITDLARAINTKQELRPVEVEDRKNYGTAQMETYRLDTQKVIDTRPLTPNEMQTQLDLVS
;
A
#
# COMPACT_ATOMS: atom_id res chain seq x y z
N MET A 1 -2.51 -16.97 -27.12
CA MET A 1 -2.70 -15.63 -26.54
C MET A 1 -3.22 -15.84 -25.13
N GLU A 2 -2.32 -15.99 -24.16
CA GLU A 2 -2.70 -16.10 -22.75
C GLU A 2 -3.33 -14.77 -22.33
N LYS A 3 -4.58 -14.83 -21.85
CA LYS A 3 -5.24 -13.66 -21.28
C LYS A 3 -4.43 -13.25 -20.06
N ASN A 4 -3.91 -12.02 -20.04
CA ASN A 4 -3.34 -11.43 -18.83
C ASN A 4 -4.44 -11.48 -17.76
N LYS A 5 -4.27 -12.38 -16.79
CA LYS A 5 -5.18 -12.49 -15.66
C LYS A 5 -4.87 -11.29 -14.77
N ASP A 6 -5.79 -10.34 -14.67
CA ASP A 6 -5.65 -9.21 -13.75
C ASP A 6 -5.45 -9.76 -12.34
N ILE A 7 -4.25 -9.56 -11.79
CA ILE A 7 -3.90 -10.03 -10.45
C ILE A 7 -4.58 -9.09 -9.47
N PRO A 8 -5.43 -9.60 -8.55
CA PRO A 8 -6.11 -8.74 -7.59
C PRO A 8 -5.09 -8.12 -6.64
N THR A 9 -5.32 -6.85 -6.28
CA THR A 9 -4.48 -6.12 -5.32
C THR A 9 -5.25 -5.78 -4.06
N ARG A 10 -4.59 -5.85 -2.90
CA ARG A 10 -5.10 -5.32 -1.62
C ARG A 10 -4.16 -4.26 -1.07
N ARG A 11 -4.72 -3.23 -0.39
CA ARG A 11 -3.92 -2.19 0.28
C ARG A 11 -3.41 -2.72 1.62
N LEU A 12 -2.10 -2.90 1.74
CA LEU A 12 -1.45 -3.47 2.92
C LEU A 12 -0.30 -2.58 3.37
N TYR A 13 -0.02 -2.58 4.67
CA TYR A 13 1.18 -1.95 5.20
C TYR A 13 2.41 -2.76 4.81
N VAL A 14 3.30 -2.14 4.04
CA VAL A 14 4.56 -2.71 3.60
C VAL A 14 5.69 -2.02 4.36
N PRO A 15 6.61 -2.77 5.00
CA PRO A 15 7.75 -2.18 5.67
C PRO A 15 8.66 -1.49 4.66
N LEU A 16 9.11 -0.30 5.03
CA LEU A 16 10.09 0.45 4.27
C LEU A 16 11.48 -0.16 4.47
N THR A 17 12.23 -0.27 3.38
CA THR A 17 13.65 -0.56 3.41
C THR A 17 14.44 0.63 3.96
N ASN A 18 15.71 0.42 4.29
CA ASN A 18 16.59 1.50 4.77
C ASN A 18 16.77 2.60 3.71
N ASP A 19 16.88 2.23 2.43
CA ASP A 19 17.03 3.19 1.33
C ASP A 19 15.76 4.02 1.15
N GLU A 20 14.58 3.39 1.26
CA GLU A 20 13.31 4.10 1.23
C GLU A 20 13.13 5.01 2.44
N LEU A 21 13.55 4.58 3.64
CA LEU A 21 13.54 5.45 4.83
C LEU A 21 14.45 6.67 4.64
N LEU A 22 15.64 6.48 4.06
CA LEU A 22 16.58 7.56 3.78
C LEU A 22 16.00 8.54 2.76
N ASP A 23 15.46 8.03 1.64
CA ASP A 23 14.80 8.84 0.62
C ASP A 23 13.64 9.66 1.20
N ARG A 24 12.81 9.04 2.04
CA ARG A 24 11.70 9.73 2.72
C ARG A 24 12.19 10.79 3.69
N GLY A 25 13.26 10.52 4.43
CA GLY A 25 13.90 11.51 5.30
C GLY A 25 14.41 12.73 4.52
N GLN A 26 15.03 12.52 3.36
CA GLN A 26 15.48 13.59 2.48
C GLN A 26 14.31 14.40 1.91
N LYS A 27 13.25 13.72 1.46
CA LYS A 27 12.01 14.37 0.99
C LYS A 27 11.36 15.20 2.09
N LEU A 28 11.29 14.69 3.31
CA LEU A 28 10.74 15.42 4.46
C LEU A 28 11.54 16.69 4.75
N ALA A 29 12.87 16.60 4.74
CA ALA A 29 13.74 17.76 4.94
C ALA A 29 13.52 18.83 3.87
N ARG A 30 13.44 18.44 2.59
CA ARG A 30 13.15 19.35 1.48
C ARG A 30 11.76 19.98 1.60
N ALA A 31 10.73 19.18 1.87
CA ALA A 31 9.36 19.67 2.01
C ALA A 31 9.22 20.69 3.16
N LYS A 32 9.98 20.53 4.26
CA LYS A 32 10.04 21.52 5.34
C LYS A 32 10.68 22.83 4.89
N VAL A 33 11.82 22.78 4.21
CA VAL A 33 12.48 23.99 3.67
C VAL A 33 11.57 24.71 2.68
N ASP A 34 10.89 23.96 1.80
CA ASP A 34 9.90 24.51 0.87
C ASP A 34 8.76 25.20 1.60
N LEU A 35 8.22 24.56 2.66
CA LEU A 35 7.16 25.14 3.47
C LEU A 35 7.60 26.45 4.12
N ASP A 36 8.79 26.49 4.72
CA ASP A 36 9.34 27.69 5.35
C ASP A 36 9.50 28.83 4.33
N ASN A 37 9.95 28.52 3.11
CA ASN A 37 10.05 29.49 2.01
C ASN A 37 8.68 30.02 1.60
N ILE A 38 7.69 29.14 1.40
CA ILE A 38 6.31 29.49 1.02
C ILE A 38 5.66 30.34 2.13
N GLU A 39 5.89 30.03 3.40
CA GLU A 39 5.39 30.82 4.53
C GLU A 39 6.07 32.20 4.63
N SER A 40 7.34 32.30 4.26
CA SER A 40 8.06 33.57 4.13
C SER A 40 7.50 34.43 3.00
N GLU A 41 7.30 33.86 1.81
CA GLU A 41 6.75 34.54 0.62
C GLU A 41 5.29 34.98 0.82
N LYS A 42 4.48 34.21 1.55
CA LYS A 42 3.09 34.56 1.88
C LYS A 42 2.96 35.90 2.60
N LYS A 43 3.97 36.30 3.39
CA LYS A 43 3.97 37.63 4.04
C LYS A 43 3.97 38.78 3.02
N SER A 44 4.33 38.51 1.77
CA SER A 44 4.38 39.48 0.68
C SER A 44 3.22 39.39 -0.33
N ALA A 45 2.50 38.26 -0.41
CA ALA A 45 1.33 38.07 -1.29
C ALA A 45 0.35 37.03 -0.70
N ALA A 46 -0.91 37.39 -0.44
CA ALA A 46 -1.78 36.60 0.45
C ALA A 46 -2.65 35.51 -0.23
N ASP A 47 -3.05 35.68 -1.49
CA ASP A 47 -4.24 34.97 -2.02
C ASP A 47 -3.97 33.59 -2.66
N GLY A 48 -2.71 33.21 -2.92
CA GLY A 48 -2.36 31.92 -3.54
C GLY A 48 -1.64 30.91 -2.65
N PHE A 49 -1.25 31.31 -1.44
CA PHE A 49 -0.29 30.55 -0.63
C PHE A 49 -0.96 29.54 0.31
N LYS A 50 -2.24 29.74 0.65
CA LYS A 50 -2.94 28.85 1.58
C LYS A 50 -3.00 27.40 1.05
N LEU A 51 -3.39 27.21 -0.21
CA LEU A 51 -3.45 25.88 -0.82
C LEU A 51 -2.06 25.21 -0.84
N LYS A 52 -1.04 25.93 -1.28
CA LYS A 52 0.35 25.43 -1.32
C LYS A 52 0.88 25.02 0.06
N ILE A 53 0.55 25.79 1.09
CA ILE A 53 0.92 25.48 2.48
C ILE A 53 0.22 24.21 2.95
N GLU A 54 -1.08 24.07 2.71
CA GLU A 54 -1.82 22.87 3.10
C GLU A 54 -1.31 21.63 2.36
N ASP A 55 -1.02 21.75 1.06
CA ASP A 55 -0.45 20.66 0.27
C ASP A 55 0.91 20.21 0.85
N LYS A 56 1.80 21.17 1.17
CA LYS A 56 3.11 20.86 1.76
C LYS A 56 3.00 20.30 3.17
N LYS A 57 2.05 20.78 3.99
CA LYS A 57 1.78 20.21 5.32
C LYS A 57 1.23 18.79 5.22
N GLY A 58 0.38 18.50 4.23
CA GLY A 58 -0.08 17.15 3.94
C GLY A 58 1.09 16.22 3.60
N GLU A 59 1.94 16.64 2.65
CA GLU A 59 3.14 15.92 2.25
C GLU A 59 4.06 15.63 3.45
N ILE A 60 4.36 16.64 4.27
CA ILE A 60 5.16 16.50 5.50
C ILE A 60 4.53 15.50 6.46
N THR A 61 3.21 15.58 6.65
CA THR A 61 2.48 14.69 7.56
C THR A 61 2.57 13.24 7.13
N ASP A 62 2.38 12.97 5.84
CA ASP A 62 2.44 11.62 5.29
C ASP A 62 3.87 11.05 5.33
N LEU A 63 4.87 11.86 4.97
CA LEU A 63 6.28 11.49 5.06
C LEU A 63 6.70 11.19 6.50
N ALA A 64 6.32 12.05 7.45
CA ALA A 64 6.62 11.86 8.86
C ALA A 64 5.94 10.59 9.41
N ARG A 65 4.68 10.35 9.03
CA ARG A 65 3.96 9.13 9.41
C ARG A 65 4.70 7.89 8.91
N ALA A 66 5.04 7.84 7.61
CA ALA A 66 5.70 6.69 7.00
C ALA A 66 7.08 6.40 7.62
N ILE A 67 7.87 7.44 7.93
CA ILE A 67 9.17 7.30 8.61
C ILE A 67 8.99 6.77 10.04
N ASN A 68 8.03 7.32 10.78
CA ASN A 68 7.78 6.94 12.17
C ASN A 68 7.26 5.49 12.30
N THR A 69 6.34 5.08 11.43
CA THR A 69 5.81 3.72 11.41
C THR A 69 6.76 2.73 10.73
N LYS A 70 7.74 3.23 9.95
CA LYS A 70 8.61 2.46 9.06
C LYS A 70 7.84 1.58 8.06
N GLN A 71 6.63 2.00 7.72
CA GLN A 71 5.70 1.24 6.90
C GLN A 71 4.83 2.20 6.10
N GLU A 72 4.42 1.79 4.90
CA GLU A 72 3.44 2.54 4.12
C GLU A 72 2.38 1.66 3.49
N LEU A 73 1.20 2.23 3.26
CA LEU A 73 0.07 1.53 2.68
C LEU A 73 0.26 1.46 1.15
N ARG A 74 0.58 0.27 0.63
CA ARG A 74 0.78 0.01 -0.80
C ARG A 74 -0.27 -0.95 -1.35
N PRO A 75 -0.70 -0.81 -2.61
CA PRO A 75 -1.36 -1.91 -3.30
C PRO A 75 -0.35 -3.04 -3.48
N VAL A 76 -0.67 -4.22 -2.96
CA VAL A 76 0.14 -5.43 -3.11
C VAL A 76 -0.69 -6.50 -3.79
N GLU A 77 -0.08 -7.20 -4.72
CA GLU A 77 -0.69 -8.32 -5.42
C GLU A 77 -0.95 -9.49 -4.47
N VAL A 78 -2.15 -10.06 -4.59
CA VAL A 78 -2.59 -11.18 -3.76
C VAL A 78 -3.14 -12.32 -4.61
N GLU A 79 -3.12 -13.52 -4.04
CA GLU A 79 -3.71 -14.71 -4.64
C GLU A 79 -4.49 -15.49 -3.58
N ASP A 80 -5.73 -15.84 -3.89
CA ASP A 80 -6.55 -16.71 -3.06
C ASP A 80 -6.27 -18.17 -3.44
N ARG A 81 -5.83 -18.98 -2.47
CA ARG A 81 -5.57 -20.41 -2.64
C ARG A 81 -6.50 -21.23 -1.76
N LYS A 82 -7.07 -22.29 -2.32
CA LYS A 82 -7.92 -23.23 -1.58
C LYS A 82 -7.04 -24.26 -0.86
N ASN A 83 -7.08 -24.26 0.46
CA ASN A 83 -6.48 -25.29 1.29
C ASN A 83 -7.56 -26.30 1.70
N TYR A 84 -7.68 -27.37 0.91
CA TYR A 84 -8.64 -28.44 1.16
C TYR A 84 -8.34 -29.26 2.42
N GLY A 85 -7.08 -29.29 2.87
CA GLY A 85 -6.71 -30.00 4.10
C GLY A 85 -7.25 -29.32 5.36
N THR A 86 -7.38 -27.99 5.35
CA THR A 86 -7.93 -27.21 6.46
C THR A 86 -9.34 -26.67 6.19
N ALA A 87 -9.90 -26.96 5.02
CA ALA A 87 -11.15 -26.39 4.52
C ALA A 87 -11.19 -24.85 4.55
N GLN A 88 -10.06 -24.20 4.24
CA GLN A 88 -9.91 -22.74 4.25
C GLN A 88 -9.50 -22.20 2.88
N MET A 89 -9.98 -20.99 2.57
CA MET A 89 -9.39 -20.13 1.55
C MET A 89 -8.34 -19.25 2.24
N GLU A 90 -7.11 -19.31 1.76
CA GLU A 90 -5.98 -18.53 2.25
C GLU A 90 -5.64 -17.46 1.21
N THR A 91 -5.65 -16.18 1.60
CA THR A 91 -5.17 -15.10 0.74
C THR A 91 -3.68 -14.91 0.99
N TYR A 92 -2.87 -15.07 -0.05
CA TYR A 92 -1.42 -14.91 -0.02
C TYR A 92 -0.99 -13.58 -0.60
N ARG A 93 -0.02 -12.92 0.05
CA ARG A 93 0.73 -11.80 -0.53
C ARG A 93 1.80 -12.35 -1.47
N LEU A 94 1.78 -12.01 -2.76
CA LEU A 94 2.60 -12.71 -3.77
C LEU A 94 4.11 -12.48 -3.66
N ASP A 95 4.52 -11.30 -3.23
CA ASP A 95 5.94 -10.93 -3.07
C ASP A 95 6.65 -11.65 -1.89
N THR A 96 5.90 -12.06 -0.87
CA THR A 96 6.41 -12.66 0.37
C THR A 96 5.90 -14.06 0.62
N GLN A 97 4.91 -14.50 -0.15
CA GLN A 97 4.21 -15.78 -0.02
C GLN A 97 3.62 -16.00 1.39
N LYS A 98 3.30 -14.91 2.10
CA LYS A 98 2.70 -14.96 3.43
C LYS A 98 1.18 -14.91 3.33
N VAL A 99 0.51 -15.71 4.16
CA VAL A 99 -0.94 -15.63 4.34
C VAL A 99 -1.27 -14.34 5.08
N ILE A 100 -2.17 -13.53 4.52
CA ILE A 100 -2.62 -12.26 5.11
C ILE A 100 -4.06 -12.33 5.60
N ASP A 101 -4.82 -13.33 5.15
CA ASP A 101 -6.22 -13.50 5.46
C ASP A 101 -6.60 -14.96 5.27
N THR A 102 -7.55 -15.44 6.07
CA THR A 102 -8.07 -16.80 6.00
C THR A 102 -9.57 -16.77 6.24
N ARG A 103 -10.33 -17.43 5.37
CA ARG A 103 -11.76 -17.66 5.58
C ARG A 103 -12.11 -19.13 5.36
N PRO A 104 -13.18 -19.66 5.96
CA PRO A 104 -13.68 -20.98 5.60
C PRO A 104 -14.04 -21.06 4.11
N LEU A 105 -13.82 -22.22 3.51
CA LEU A 105 -14.40 -22.53 2.20
C LEU A 105 -15.91 -22.66 2.34
N THR A 106 -16.64 -22.11 1.38
CA THR A 106 -18.08 -22.37 1.27
C THR A 106 -18.35 -23.80 0.80
N PRO A 107 -19.54 -24.38 1.05
CA PRO A 107 -19.88 -25.72 0.57
C PRO A 107 -19.64 -25.94 -0.94
N ASN A 108 -19.93 -24.92 -1.75
CA ASN A 108 -19.68 -24.95 -3.19
C ASN A 108 -18.19 -24.95 -3.54
N GLU A 109 -17.35 -24.27 -2.75
CA GLU A 109 -15.89 -24.23 -3.00
C GLU A 109 -15.17 -25.50 -2.55
N MET A 110 -15.74 -26.21 -1.57
CA MET A 110 -15.26 -27.52 -1.10
C MET A 110 -15.55 -28.64 -2.10
N GLN A 111 -16.51 -28.45 -3.00
CA GLN A 111 -16.78 -29.42 -4.06
C GLN A 111 -15.61 -29.40 -5.04
N THR A 112 -14.76 -30.42 -4.99
CA THR A 112 -13.80 -30.68 -6.05
C THR A 112 -14.58 -30.98 -7.31
N GLN A 113 -14.28 -30.26 -8.39
CA GLN A 113 -14.79 -30.59 -9.70
C GLN A 113 -14.21 -31.98 -10.03
N LEU A 114 -15.01 -33.03 -9.84
CA LEU A 114 -14.75 -34.31 -10.48
C LEU A 114 -14.90 -34.02 -11.98
N ASP A 115 -13.78 -33.77 -12.66
CA ASP A 115 -13.72 -33.91 -14.10
C ASP A 115 -14.02 -35.38 -14.39
N LEU A 116 -15.29 -35.67 -14.64
CA LEU A 116 -15.74 -36.89 -15.29
C LEU A 116 -15.11 -36.88 -16.68
N VAL A 117 -13.93 -37.48 -16.76
CA VAL A 117 -13.30 -37.87 -18.02
C VAL A 117 -14.34 -38.72 -18.76
N SER A 118 -14.85 -38.21 -19.87
CA SER A 118 -15.73 -38.93 -20.79
C SER A 118 -14.89 -39.66 -21.83
#